data_AF-A0AAE9LPG7-F1
#
_entry.id   AF-A0AAE9LPG7-F1
#
_cell.length_a   1.000
_cell.length_b   1.000
_cell.length_c   1.000
_cell.angle_alpha   90.00
_cell.angle_beta   90.00
_cell.angle_gamma   90.00
#
_symmetry.space_group_name_H-M   'P 1'
#
loop_
_entity.id
_entity.type
_entity.pdbx_description
1 polymer ?
#
loop_
_entity_poly.entity_id
_entity_poly.type
_entity_poly.pdbx_seq_one_letter_code
_entity_poly.pdbx_strand_id
1 'polypeptide(L)'
;MSTLAFTQSENARLEALNFIRHSVEPSLWHRHIEQVNTLKQYSLQHPLFQQKILERLHNQALSLEQLKLIHINYFAAIVKVFTDALSMLIYQAYQLEQHPNIHRQQRIHAKAYARYLLSLNLIDELGFNTYQLPLSSPSKSHLVYFMELLQALEIDPFNEQEVCNEAYELDQFIQSHLDSYEHLLLILACAELQVIKYSEALRINLEKYDSRLTEGYYDCHGIVDHTNRLANDDNHEDDIWSLFTQSYQGIQSNEYQTVVQEYLDLWAKFWNKMHLLST
;
A
#
# COMPACT_ATOMS: atom_id res chain seq x y z
N MET A 1 38.13 1.63 3.72
CA MET A 1 36.84 2.15 3.23
C MET A 1 35.83 1.05 3.39
N SER A 2 34.74 1.30 4.12
CA SER A 2 33.68 0.32 4.32
C SER A 2 33.05 -0.03 2.98
N THR A 3 33.13 -1.29 2.58
CA THR A 3 32.50 -1.88 1.37
C THR A 3 31.01 -2.16 1.55
N LEU A 4 30.39 -1.64 2.61
CA LEU A 4 28.94 -1.72 2.82
C LEU A 4 28.27 -0.54 2.11
N ALA A 5 28.34 -0.55 0.78
CA ALA A 5 27.47 0.28 -0.03
C ALA A 5 26.07 -0.35 0.01
N PHE A 6 25.04 0.48 0.22
CA PHE A 6 23.64 0.12 0.36
C PHE A 6 23.05 -0.31 -0.99
N THR A 7 23.62 -1.32 -1.65
CA THR A 7 23.02 -1.92 -2.83
C THR A 7 21.96 -2.90 -2.36
N GLN A 8 20.71 -2.77 -2.84
CA GLN A 8 19.77 -3.88 -2.85
C GLN A 8 20.45 -5.05 -3.56
N SER A 9 21.08 -5.93 -2.79
CA SER A 9 21.32 -7.27 -3.27
C SER A 9 19.93 -7.91 -3.32
N GLU A 10 19.46 -8.34 -4.49
CA GLU A 10 18.26 -9.19 -4.57
C GLU A 10 18.35 -10.37 -3.58
N ASN A 11 19.59 -10.83 -3.29
CA ASN A 11 19.83 -11.85 -2.28
C ASN A 11 19.47 -11.41 -0.85
N ALA A 12 19.47 -10.11 -0.53
CA ALA A 12 19.16 -9.63 0.82
C ALA A 12 17.65 -9.59 1.11
N ARG A 13 16.81 -9.20 0.12
CA ARG A 13 15.36 -9.37 0.23
C ARG A 13 15.00 -10.85 0.33
N LEU A 14 15.60 -11.68 -0.55
CA LEU A 14 15.39 -13.13 -0.52
C LEU A 14 15.90 -13.77 0.78
N GLU A 15 17.03 -13.33 1.32
CA GLU A 15 17.53 -13.73 2.65
C GLU A 15 16.50 -13.41 3.73
N ALA A 16 15.92 -12.20 3.68
CA ALA A 16 14.95 -11.78 4.67
C ALA A 16 13.66 -12.62 4.61
N LEU A 17 13.11 -12.82 3.40
CA LEU A 17 11.94 -13.67 3.16
C LEU A 17 12.20 -15.12 3.58
N ASN A 18 13.38 -15.66 3.27
CA ASN A 18 13.76 -17.00 3.70
C ASN A 18 13.82 -17.10 5.23
N PHE A 19 14.43 -16.14 5.91
CA PHE A 19 14.42 -16.13 7.38
C PHE A 19 13.00 -16.11 7.93
N ILE A 20 12.13 -15.24 7.42
CA ILE A 20 10.74 -15.09 7.86
C ILE A 20 10.01 -16.43 7.77
N ARG A 21 10.11 -17.11 6.63
CA ARG A 21 9.54 -18.45 6.43
C ARG A 21 10.07 -19.48 7.42
N HIS A 22 11.37 -19.53 7.65
CA HIS A 22 12.01 -20.50 8.55
C HIS A 22 11.90 -20.12 10.03
N SER A 23 11.32 -18.97 10.34
CA SER A 23 11.13 -18.51 11.71
C SER A 23 9.91 -19.12 12.41
N VAL A 24 9.07 -19.80 11.62
CA VAL A 24 7.84 -20.47 12.02
C VAL A 24 7.98 -21.96 11.68
N GLU A 25 7.39 -22.82 12.50
CA GLU A 25 7.35 -24.27 12.24
C GLU A 25 6.80 -24.56 10.82
N PRO A 26 7.46 -25.41 10.00
CA PRO A 26 7.08 -25.60 8.61
C PRO A 26 5.62 -26.00 8.43
N SER A 27 5.08 -26.89 9.27
CA SER A 27 3.67 -27.32 9.17
C SER A 27 2.70 -26.19 9.48
N LEU A 28 3.06 -25.29 10.38
CA LEU A 28 2.27 -24.13 10.74
C LEU A 28 2.32 -23.07 9.63
N TRP A 29 3.50 -22.82 9.07
CA TRP A 29 3.69 -21.92 7.93
C TRP A 29 2.82 -22.31 6.72
N HIS A 30 2.79 -23.60 6.35
CA HIS A 30 1.95 -24.06 5.24
C HIS A 30 0.45 -23.82 5.52
N ARG A 31 -0.01 -24.06 6.75
CA ARG A 31 -1.39 -23.76 7.13
C ARG A 31 -1.70 -22.26 7.07
N HIS A 32 -0.79 -21.43 7.56
CA HIS A 32 -0.96 -19.98 7.51
C HIS A 32 -1.03 -19.48 6.07
N ILE A 33 -0.19 -20.00 5.16
CA ILE A 33 -0.28 -19.68 3.73
C ILE A 33 -1.68 -19.96 3.18
N GLU A 34 -2.27 -21.13 3.47
CA GLU A 34 -3.62 -21.46 2.99
C GLU A 34 -4.68 -20.47 3.51
N GLN A 35 -4.58 -20.09 4.79
CA GLN A 35 -5.51 -19.14 5.42
C GLN A 35 -5.33 -17.71 4.89
N VAL A 36 -4.08 -17.25 4.76
CA VAL A 36 -3.75 -15.93 4.20
C VAL A 36 -4.16 -15.86 2.73
N ASN A 37 -3.95 -16.92 1.95
CA ASN A 37 -4.41 -16.98 0.56
C ASN A 37 -5.93 -16.88 0.47
N THR A 38 -6.66 -17.50 1.40
CA THR A 38 -8.13 -17.37 1.46
C THR A 38 -8.53 -15.92 1.71
N LEU A 39 -7.83 -15.22 2.61
CA LEU A 39 -8.06 -13.81 2.88
C LEU A 39 -7.68 -12.92 1.68
N LYS A 40 -6.56 -13.18 1.00
CA LYS A 40 -6.17 -12.47 -0.23
C LYS A 40 -7.22 -12.63 -1.34
N GLN A 41 -7.72 -13.86 -1.54
CA GLN A 41 -8.80 -14.10 -2.50
C GLN A 41 -10.11 -13.42 -2.10
N TYR A 42 -10.44 -13.42 -0.81
CA TYR A 42 -11.59 -12.68 -0.27
C TYR A 42 -11.48 -11.19 -0.60
N SER A 43 -10.33 -10.57 -0.36
CA SER A 43 -10.09 -9.16 -0.71
C SER A 43 -10.29 -8.91 -2.19
N LEU A 44 -9.69 -9.71 -3.07
CA LEU A 44 -9.80 -9.54 -4.53
C LEU A 44 -11.22 -9.68 -5.08
N GLN A 45 -12.09 -10.42 -4.39
CA GLN A 45 -13.49 -10.61 -4.76
C GLN A 45 -14.42 -9.50 -4.25
N HIS A 46 -13.90 -8.55 -3.47
CA HIS A 46 -14.70 -7.48 -2.89
C HIS A 46 -15.35 -6.60 -3.97
N PRO A 47 -16.63 -6.15 -3.78
CA PRO A 47 -17.33 -5.30 -4.76
C PRO A 47 -16.65 -3.98 -5.12
N LEU A 48 -15.71 -3.51 -4.28
CA LEU A 48 -14.83 -2.39 -4.56
C LEU A 48 -14.21 -2.49 -5.96
N PHE A 49 -13.69 -3.66 -6.33
CA PHE A 49 -12.96 -3.86 -7.58
C PHE A 49 -13.85 -4.05 -8.81
N GLN A 50 -15.17 -3.87 -8.67
CA GLN A 50 -16.17 -4.00 -9.73
C GLN A 50 -17.05 -2.75 -9.85
N GLN A 51 -16.66 -1.65 -9.20
CA GLN A 51 -17.46 -0.43 -9.21
C GLN A 51 -17.50 0.27 -10.56
N LYS A 52 -18.66 0.84 -10.89
CA LYS A 52 -18.91 1.54 -12.17
C LYS A 52 -17.97 2.73 -12.42
N ILE A 53 -17.38 3.31 -11.38
CA ILE A 53 -16.41 4.39 -11.59
C ILE A 53 -15.14 3.89 -12.30
N LEU A 54 -14.70 2.65 -12.09
CA LEU A 54 -13.55 2.08 -12.79
C LEU A 54 -13.81 2.04 -14.30
N GLU A 55 -15.01 1.62 -14.73
CA GLU A 55 -15.40 1.65 -16.14
C GLU A 55 -15.37 3.08 -16.71
N ARG A 56 -15.89 4.06 -15.96
CA ARG A 56 -15.84 5.48 -16.37
C ARG A 56 -14.41 6.01 -16.44
N LEU A 57 -13.55 5.58 -15.52
CA LEU A 57 -12.15 5.96 -15.49
C LEU A 57 -11.41 5.44 -16.72
N HIS A 58 -11.51 4.13 -16.99
CA HIS A 58 -10.91 3.49 -18.17
C HIS A 58 -11.44 4.03 -19.50
N ASN A 59 -12.75 4.32 -19.58
CA ASN A 59 -13.36 4.92 -20.77
C ASN A 59 -13.10 6.43 -20.89
N GLN A 60 -12.21 6.98 -20.05
CA GLN A 60 -11.86 8.40 -20.03
C GLN A 60 -13.09 9.32 -19.93
N ALA A 61 -14.10 8.94 -19.15
CA ALA A 61 -15.43 9.57 -19.15
C ALA A 61 -15.62 10.67 -18.07
N LEU A 62 -14.62 10.94 -17.24
CA LEU A 62 -14.71 11.94 -16.16
C LEU A 62 -14.21 13.31 -16.64
N SER A 63 -14.77 14.40 -16.14
CA SER A 63 -14.26 15.75 -16.41
C SER A 63 -12.98 16.05 -15.63
N LEU A 64 -12.23 17.09 -16.01
CA LEU A 64 -11.06 17.54 -15.25
C LEU A 64 -11.44 17.93 -13.82
N GLU A 65 -12.53 18.68 -13.63
CA GLU A 65 -13.04 19.05 -12.31
C GLU A 65 -13.39 17.84 -11.44
N GLN A 66 -13.95 16.78 -12.04
CA GLN A 66 -14.23 15.54 -11.33
C GLN A 66 -12.95 14.82 -10.92
N LEU A 67 -11.94 14.81 -11.79
CA LEU A 67 -10.63 14.29 -11.44
C LEU A 67 -10.01 15.11 -10.31
N LYS A 68 -10.06 16.45 -10.36
CA LYS A 68 -9.56 17.30 -9.27
C LYS A 68 -10.18 16.95 -7.91
N LEU A 69 -11.50 16.80 -7.88
CA LEU A 69 -12.23 16.36 -6.68
C LEU A 69 -11.77 14.98 -6.19
N ILE A 70 -11.54 14.03 -7.08
CA ILE A 70 -11.00 12.72 -6.70
C ILE A 70 -9.61 12.88 -6.07
N HIS A 71 -8.72 13.69 -6.65
CA HIS A 71 -7.34 13.81 -6.17
C HIS A 71 -7.24 14.45 -4.80
N ILE A 72 -8.00 15.52 -4.52
CA ILE A 72 -7.98 16.13 -3.18
C ILE A 72 -8.55 15.17 -2.10
N ASN A 73 -9.58 14.41 -2.46
CA ASN A 73 -10.16 13.41 -1.56
C ASN A 73 -9.23 12.22 -1.35
N TYR A 74 -8.54 11.77 -2.40
CA TYR A 74 -7.56 10.68 -2.32
C TYR A 74 -6.32 11.08 -1.51
N PHE A 75 -5.89 12.35 -1.65
CA PHE A 75 -4.84 12.94 -0.81
C PHE A 75 -5.17 12.85 0.67
N ALA A 76 -6.40 13.26 1.03
CA ALA A 76 -6.88 13.23 2.41
C ALA A 76 -7.07 11.81 2.94
N ALA A 77 -7.50 10.87 2.10
CA ALA A 77 -7.84 9.51 2.49
C ALA A 77 -6.62 8.62 2.78
N ILE A 78 -5.57 8.70 1.96
CA ILE A 78 -4.43 7.76 2.07
C ILE A 78 -3.06 8.39 1.79
N VAL A 79 -2.92 9.23 0.75
CA VAL A 79 -1.58 9.61 0.26
C VAL A 79 -0.76 10.32 1.34
N LYS A 80 -1.37 11.26 2.07
CA LYS A 80 -0.66 12.01 3.11
C LYS A 80 -0.31 11.17 4.36
N VAL A 81 -1.01 10.05 4.58
CA VAL A 81 -0.88 9.23 5.80
C VAL A 81 -0.21 7.87 5.55
N PHE A 82 0.02 7.49 4.30
CA PHE A 82 0.57 6.18 3.93
C PHE A 82 1.95 5.95 4.56
N THR A 83 2.87 6.92 4.44
CA THR A 83 4.21 6.82 5.03
C THR A 83 4.19 6.81 6.55
N ASP A 84 3.18 7.44 7.17
CA ASP A 84 3.00 7.41 8.63
C ASP A 84 2.58 6.00 9.07
N ALA A 85 1.59 5.42 8.40
CA ALA A 85 1.13 4.05 8.65
C ALA A 85 2.26 3.02 8.44
N LEU A 86 3.05 3.17 7.38
CA LEU A 86 4.21 2.30 7.12
C LEU A 86 5.31 2.47 8.18
N SER A 87 5.58 3.70 8.61
CA SER A 87 6.51 3.98 9.71
C SER A 87 6.05 3.37 11.03
N MET A 88 4.75 3.45 11.32
CA MET A 88 4.16 2.82 12.49
C MET A 88 4.23 1.30 12.40
N LEU A 89 4.00 0.72 11.23
CA LEU A 89 4.15 -0.72 11.02
C LEU A 89 5.58 -1.22 11.30
N ILE A 90 6.60 -0.47 10.83
CA ILE A 90 8.02 -0.74 11.14
C ILE A 90 8.26 -0.70 12.64
N TYR A 91 7.70 0.30 13.33
CA TYR A 91 7.80 0.39 14.78
C TYR A 91 7.14 -0.84 15.45
N GLN A 92 5.88 -1.15 15.09
CA GLN A 92 5.05 -2.23 15.63
C GLN A 92 5.64 -3.64 15.42
N ALA A 93 6.63 -3.81 14.54
CA ALA A 93 7.40 -5.05 14.45
C ALA A 93 8.04 -5.49 15.80
N TYR A 94 8.13 -4.61 16.80
CA TYR A 94 8.52 -5.00 18.16
C TYR A 94 7.60 -6.08 18.77
N GLN A 95 6.34 -6.16 18.34
CA GLN A 95 5.38 -7.16 18.84
C GLN A 95 5.83 -8.60 18.50
N LEU A 96 6.61 -8.78 17.44
CA LEU A 96 7.18 -10.09 17.05
C LEU A 96 8.05 -10.72 18.14
N GLU A 97 8.62 -9.91 19.04
CA GLU A 97 9.42 -10.39 20.17
C GLU A 97 8.66 -11.33 21.12
N GLN A 98 7.33 -11.18 21.17
CA GLN A 98 6.44 -11.99 22.01
C GLN A 98 5.55 -12.94 21.22
N HIS A 99 5.66 -12.96 19.89
CA HIS A 99 4.72 -13.68 19.04
C HIS A 99 4.80 -15.21 19.23
N PRO A 100 3.68 -15.90 19.49
CA PRO A 100 3.68 -17.31 19.87
C PRO A 100 4.14 -18.24 18.75
N ASN A 101 3.88 -17.90 17.49
CA ASN A 101 4.16 -18.77 16.35
C ASN A 101 5.63 -18.73 15.90
N ILE A 102 6.41 -17.77 16.37
CA ILE A 102 7.82 -17.61 16.02
C ILE A 102 8.69 -18.34 17.06
N HIS A 103 9.66 -19.12 16.58
CA HIS A 103 10.60 -19.82 17.44
C HIS A 103 11.27 -18.84 18.41
N ARG A 104 11.25 -19.15 19.70
CA ARG A 104 11.66 -18.23 20.78
C ARG A 104 13.04 -17.59 20.55
N GLN A 105 14.01 -18.34 20.04
CA GLN A 105 15.38 -17.87 19.80
C GLN A 105 15.50 -16.92 18.60
N GLN A 106 14.50 -16.91 17.72
CA GLN A 106 14.49 -16.12 16.49
C GLN A 106 13.66 -14.84 16.60
N ARG A 107 12.86 -14.64 17.66
CA ARG A 107 11.92 -13.51 17.75
C ARG A 107 12.57 -12.13 17.66
N ILE A 108 13.73 -11.93 18.29
CA ILE A 108 14.50 -10.67 18.18
C ILE A 108 14.99 -10.46 16.74
N HIS A 109 15.43 -11.53 16.08
CA HIS A 109 15.83 -11.49 14.68
C HIS A 109 14.62 -11.24 13.77
N ALA A 110 13.47 -11.85 14.03
CA ALA A 110 12.23 -11.62 13.28
C ALA A 110 11.83 -10.14 13.25
N LYS A 111 11.92 -9.44 14.39
CA LYS A 111 11.76 -7.97 14.42
C LYS A 111 12.72 -7.27 13.46
N ALA A 112 14.02 -7.59 13.51
CA ALA A 112 15.02 -6.93 12.66
C ALA A 112 14.78 -7.19 11.16
N TYR A 113 14.41 -8.42 10.82
CA TYR A 113 14.14 -8.85 9.45
C TYR A 113 12.84 -8.25 8.89
N ALA A 114 11.79 -8.19 9.71
CA ALA A 114 10.56 -7.50 9.35
C ALA A 114 10.81 -6.02 9.09
N ARG A 115 11.55 -5.35 9.97
CA ARG A 115 11.94 -3.94 9.77
C ARG A 115 12.77 -3.75 8.51
N TYR A 116 13.64 -4.69 8.17
CA TYR A 116 14.42 -4.62 6.94
C TYR A 116 13.51 -4.60 5.70
N LEU A 117 12.60 -5.58 5.55
CA LEU A 117 11.66 -5.62 4.43
C LEU A 117 10.78 -4.37 4.37
N LEU A 118 10.16 -4.00 5.49
CA LEU A 118 9.29 -2.82 5.53
C LEU A 118 10.06 -1.52 5.28
N SER A 119 11.36 -1.46 5.62
CA SER A 119 12.21 -0.33 5.28
C SER A 119 12.50 -0.27 3.78
N LEU A 120 12.55 -1.40 3.07
CA LEU A 120 12.66 -1.39 1.60
C LEU A 120 11.43 -0.73 0.98
N ASN A 121 10.24 -1.02 1.50
CA ASN A 121 9.01 -0.34 1.05
C ASN A 121 9.09 1.16 1.39
N LEU A 122 9.50 1.51 2.62
CA LEU A 122 9.55 2.91 3.04
C LEU A 122 10.55 3.73 2.24
N ILE A 123 11.73 3.20 1.91
CA ILE A 123 12.70 3.97 1.12
C ILE A 123 12.20 4.20 -0.32
N ASP A 124 11.40 3.30 -0.88
CA ASP A 124 10.78 3.52 -2.19
C ASP A 124 9.81 4.71 -2.12
N GLU A 125 8.91 4.69 -1.15
CA GLU A 125 7.97 5.79 -0.87
C GLU A 125 8.68 7.14 -0.62
N LEU A 126 9.89 7.11 -0.06
CA LEU A 126 10.72 8.28 0.23
C LEU A 126 11.60 8.75 -0.95
N GLY A 127 11.47 8.14 -2.13
CA GLY A 127 12.13 8.59 -3.36
C GLY A 127 13.56 8.09 -3.52
N PHE A 128 13.93 6.97 -2.87
CA PHE A 128 15.21 6.32 -3.12
C PHE A 128 15.17 5.53 -4.43
N ASN A 129 16.18 5.72 -5.28
CA ASN A 129 16.42 4.84 -6.42
C ASN A 129 17.31 3.69 -5.97
N THR A 130 16.73 2.52 -5.75
CA THR A 130 17.43 1.36 -5.18
C THR A 130 18.43 0.71 -6.15
N TYR A 131 18.30 0.97 -7.44
CA TYR A 131 19.24 0.53 -8.49
C TYR A 131 20.43 1.50 -8.63
N GLN A 132 20.19 2.81 -8.44
CA GLN A 132 21.15 3.88 -8.65
C GLN A 132 20.99 4.93 -7.55
N LEU A 133 21.52 4.65 -6.35
CA LEU A 133 21.43 5.55 -5.18
C LEU A 133 21.78 7.03 -5.45
N PRO A 134 22.75 7.39 -6.32
CA PRO A 134 23.00 8.80 -6.63
C PRO A 134 21.83 9.52 -7.31
N LEU A 135 20.85 8.78 -7.86
CA LEU A 135 19.62 9.32 -8.44
C LEU A 135 18.47 9.47 -7.44
N SER A 136 18.65 8.98 -6.20
CA SER A 136 17.71 9.17 -5.11
C SER A 136 17.52 10.65 -4.80
N SER A 137 16.29 11.04 -4.49
CA SER A 137 15.98 12.39 -4.04
C SER A 137 14.67 12.41 -3.25
N PRO A 138 14.60 13.12 -2.11
CA PRO A 138 13.33 13.32 -1.41
C PRO A 138 12.25 13.96 -2.29
N SER A 139 12.65 14.76 -3.29
CA SER A 139 11.72 15.34 -4.26
C SER A 139 11.06 14.32 -5.18
N LYS A 140 11.53 13.07 -5.17
CA LYS A 140 10.97 11.95 -5.94
C LYS A 140 10.17 10.98 -5.06
N SER A 141 9.86 11.39 -3.83
CA SER A 141 8.96 10.62 -2.97
C SER A 141 7.54 10.65 -3.51
N HIS A 142 6.77 9.60 -3.25
CA HIS A 142 5.40 9.47 -3.76
C HIS A 142 4.52 10.63 -3.28
N LEU A 143 4.67 11.02 -2.01
CA LEU A 143 3.96 12.16 -1.43
C LEU A 143 4.32 13.48 -2.14
N VAL A 144 5.62 13.74 -2.40
CA VAL A 144 6.04 14.98 -3.08
C VAL A 144 5.54 15.00 -4.51
N TYR A 145 5.64 13.89 -5.25
CA TYR A 145 5.07 13.79 -6.59
C TYR A 145 3.56 14.00 -6.62
N PHE A 146 2.82 13.47 -5.63
CA PHE A 146 1.39 13.72 -5.54
C PHE A 146 1.08 15.20 -5.27
N MET A 147 1.88 15.87 -4.42
CA MET A 147 1.74 17.30 -4.17
C MET A 147 2.04 18.15 -5.42
N GLU A 148 3.05 17.77 -6.20
CA GLU A 148 3.35 18.39 -7.50
C GLU A 148 2.20 18.19 -8.50
N LEU A 149 1.56 17.01 -8.50
CA LEU A 149 0.36 16.74 -9.28
C LEU A 149 -0.82 17.63 -8.84
N LEU A 150 -1.07 17.76 -7.54
CA LEU A 150 -2.11 18.67 -7.03
C LEU A 150 -1.84 20.12 -7.46
N GLN A 151 -0.57 20.57 -7.40
CA GLN A 151 -0.18 21.88 -7.88
C GLN A 151 -0.42 22.04 -9.39
N ALA A 152 -0.07 21.05 -10.20
CA ALA A 152 -0.30 21.05 -11.64
C ALA A 152 -1.80 21.05 -12.00
N LEU A 153 -2.63 20.45 -11.13
CA LEU A 153 -4.09 20.49 -11.20
C LEU A 153 -4.69 21.77 -10.60
N GLU A 154 -3.87 22.70 -10.10
CA GLU A 154 -4.30 23.94 -9.44
C GLU A 154 -5.22 23.70 -8.23
N ILE A 155 -4.94 22.64 -7.46
CA ILE A 155 -5.67 22.26 -6.25
C ILE A 155 -4.93 22.78 -5.02
N ASP A 156 -5.63 23.42 -4.10
CA ASP A 156 -5.11 23.72 -2.77
C ASP A 156 -5.31 22.52 -1.83
N PRO A 157 -4.25 21.81 -1.41
CA PRO A 157 -4.35 20.62 -0.55
C PRO A 157 -4.88 20.95 0.86
N PHE A 158 -4.92 22.23 1.24
CA PHE A 158 -5.46 22.67 2.52
C PHE A 158 -6.93 23.10 2.44
N ASN A 159 -7.56 23.01 1.27
CA ASN A 159 -8.99 23.29 1.11
C ASN A 159 -9.86 22.14 1.63
N GLU A 160 -10.01 22.06 2.95
CA GLU A 160 -10.80 21.02 3.62
C GLU A 160 -12.29 21.02 3.21
N GLN A 161 -12.80 22.10 2.61
CA GLN A 161 -14.21 22.20 2.20
C GLN A 161 -14.56 21.27 1.03
N GLU A 162 -13.57 20.88 0.22
CA GLU A 162 -13.75 19.97 -0.92
C GLU A 162 -13.53 18.50 -0.55
N VAL A 163 -13.09 18.21 0.68
CA VAL A 163 -12.87 16.87 1.19
C VAL A 163 -14.15 16.32 1.81
N CYS A 164 -14.57 15.14 1.36
CA CYS A 164 -15.76 14.46 1.84
C CYS A 164 -15.47 13.61 3.08
N ASN A 165 -16.54 13.29 3.83
CA ASN A 165 -16.43 12.50 5.05
C ASN A 165 -15.83 11.11 4.79
N GLU A 166 -16.15 10.48 3.65
CA GLU A 166 -15.64 9.16 3.29
C GLU A 166 -14.10 9.12 3.19
N ALA A 167 -13.46 10.23 2.82
CA ALA A 167 -12.00 10.34 2.84
C ALA A 167 -11.47 10.37 4.29
N TYR A 168 -12.11 11.13 5.17
CA TYR A 168 -11.73 11.17 6.58
C TYR A 168 -12.00 9.87 7.33
N GLU A 169 -13.06 9.13 6.98
CA GLU A 169 -13.35 7.82 7.56
C GLU A 169 -12.22 6.81 7.25
N LEU A 170 -11.66 6.85 6.04
CA LEU A 170 -10.51 6.03 5.66
C LEU A 170 -9.26 6.37 6.49
N ASP A 171 -8.91 7.65 6.59
CA ASP A 171 -7.78 8.12 7.42
C ASP A 171 -7.99 7.69 8.89
N GLN A 172 -9.15 7.99 9.47
CA GLN A 172 -9.48 7.64 10.85
C GLN A 172 -9.39 6.13 11.13
N PHE A 173 -9.81 5.29 10.18
CA PHE A 173 -9.69 3.85 10.31
C PHE A 173 -8.22 3.40 10.35
N ILE A 174 -7.34 4.02 9.57
CA ILE A 174 -5.90 3.74 9.62
C ILE A 174 -5.33 4.21 10.95
N GLN A 175 -5.67 5.42 11.39
CA GLN A 175 -5.23 6.00 12.66
C GLN A 175 -5.62 5.12 13.86
N SER A 176 -6.82 4.54 13.85
CA SER A 176 -7.31 3.68 14.93
C SER A 176 -6.58 2.33 15.02
N HIS A 177 -5.77 1.98 14.02
CA HIS A 177 -5.06 0.71 13.95
C HIS A 177 -3.53 0.86 14.03
N LEU A 178 -3.00 2.07 14.24
CA LEU A 178 -1.55 2.33 14.26
C LEU A 178 -0.78 1.51 15.32
N ASP A 179 -1.47 1.00 16.33
CA ASP A 179 -0.91 0.19 17.41
C ASP A 179 -0.99 -1.33 17.19
N SER A 180 -1.48 -1.80 16.04
CA SER A 180 -1.57 -3.23 15.73
C SER A 180 -0.69 -3.62 14.54
N TYR A 181 0.29 -4.50 14.78
CA TYR A 181 1.19 -4.98 13.72
C TYR A 181 0.41 -5.72 12.62
N GLU A 182 -0.44 -6.66 13.02
CA GLU A 182 -1.21 -7.50 12.11
C GLU A 182 -2.30 -6.71 11.37
N HIS A 183 -2.98 -5.77 12.05
CA HIS A 183 -4.02 -4.97 11.38
C HIS A 183 -3.40 -3.99 10.39
N LEU A 184 -2.27 -3.36 10.72
CA LEU A 184 -1.56 -2.51 9.77
C LEU A 184 -1.04 -3.29 8.56
N LEU A 185 -0.54 -4.52 8.74
CA LEU A 185 -0.17 -5.37 7.59
C LEU A 185 -1.38 -5.61 6.67
N LEU A 186 -2.55 -5.93 7.23
CA LEU A 186 -3.77 -6.14 6.44
C LEU A 186 -4.26 -4.88 5.74
N ILE A 187 -4.25 -3.75 6.45
CA ILE A 187 -4.66 -2.44 5.91
C ILE A 187 -3.75 -2.06 4.74
N LEU A 188 -2.42 -2.12 4.92
CA LEU A 188 -1.48 -1.77 3.86
C LEU A 188 -1.54 -2.76 2.70
N ALA A 189 -1.68 -4.07 2.94
CA ALA A 189 -1.87 -5.04 1.87
C ALA A 189 -3.12 -4.74 1.03
N CYS A 190 -4.23 -4.36 1.68
CA CYS A 190 -5.45 -3.96 0.98
C CYS A 190 -5.31 -2.61 0.27
N ALA A 191 -4.52 -1.69 0.83
CA ALA A 191 -4.21 -0.40 0.21
C ALA A 191 -3.44 -0.60 -1.11
N GLU A 192 -2.41 -1.45 -1.13
CA GLU A 192 -1.65 -1.79 -2.35
C GLU A 192 -2.58 -2.32 -3.46
N LEU A 193 -3.49 -3.26 -3.12
CA LEU A 193 -4.44 -3.82 -4.09
C LEU A 193 -5.33 -2.75 -4.74
N GLN A 194 -5.79 -1.76 -3.97
CA GLN A 194 -6.62 -0.68 -4.51
C GLN A 194 -5.80 0.38 -5.24
N VAL A 195 -4.60 0.72 -4.75
CA VAL A 195 -3.68 1.65 -5.41
C VAL A 195 -3.38 1.16 -6.82
N ILE A 196 -2.98 -0.10 -6.99
CA ILE A 196 -2.67 -0.67 -8.31
C ILE A 196 -3.84 -0.50 -9.28
N LYS A 197 -5.07 -0.88 -8.87
CA LYS A 197 -6.23 -0.84 -9.76
C LYS A 197 -6.71 0.58 -10.09
N TYR A 198 -6.77 1.46 -9.10
CA TYR A 198 -7.34 2.78 -9.28
C TYR A 198 -6.33 3.81 -9.81
N SER A 199 -5.04 3.69 -9.47
CA SER A 199 -4.01 4.57 -10.01
C SER A 199 -3.87 4.43 -11.52
N GLU A 200 -3.87 3.20 -12.05
CA GLU A 200 -3.89 2.96 -13.49
C GLU A 200 -5.11 3.62 -14.15
N ALA A 201 -6.30 3.41 -13.59
CA ALA A 201 -7.54 3.95 -14.13
C ALA A 201 -7.57 5.50 -14.11
N LEU A 202 -7.05 6.12 -13.05
CA LEU A 202 -6.93 7.58 -12.93
C LEU A 202 -5.93 8.14 -13.93
N ARG A 203 -4.75 7.51 -14.06
CA ARG A 203 -3.72 7.88 -15.03
C ARG A 203 -4.30 7.92 -16.45
N ILE A 204 -4.98 6.84 -16.87
CA ILE A 204 -5.60 6.74 -18.19
C ILE A 204 -6.58 7.90 -18.42
N ASN A 205 -7.37 8.28 -17.41
CA ASN A 205 -8.32 9.38 -17.55
C ASN A 205 -7.65 10.76 -17.60
N LEU A 206 -6.58 10.97 -16.82
CA LEU A 206 -5.83 12.22 -16.82
C LEU A 206 -5.08 12.47 -18.14
N GLU A 207 -4.59 11.41 -18.77
CA GLU A 207 -3.78 11.50 -20.00
C GLU A 207 -4.48 12.27 -21.13
N LYS A 208 -5.81 12.20 -21.23
CA LYS A 208 -6.56 12.93 -22.28
C LYS A 208 -6.50 14.46 -22.12
N TYR A 209 -6.22 14.96 -20.91
CA TYR A 209 -6.16 16.39 -20.61
C TYR A 209 -4.76 16.93 -20.85
N ASP A 210 -3.76 16.25 -20.32
CA ASP A 210 -2.35 16.58 -20.50
C ASP A 210 -1.50 15.39 -20.07
N SER A 211 -0.65 14.89 -20.96
CA SER A 211 0.22 13.74 -20.67
C SER A 211 1.18 14.01 -19.50
N ARG A 212 1.54 15.27 -19.25
CA ARG A 212 2.43 15.65 -18.15
C ARG A 212 1.81 15.40 -16.77
N LEU A 213 0.47 15.33 -16.68
CA LEU A 213 -0.24 14.98 -15.44
C LEU A 213 -0.10 13.50 -15.07
N THR A 214 0.47 12.68 -15.96
CA THR A 214 0.73 11.26 -15.72
C THR A 214 2.17 10.98 -15.30
N GLU A 215 3.01 12.01 -15.23
CA GLU A 215 4.41 11.88 -14.82
C GLU A 215 4.55 11.89 -13.29
N GLY A 216 5.65 11.34 -12.77
CA GLY A 216 5.98 11.35 -11.34
C GLY A 216 5.15 10.32 -10.58
N TYR A 217 4.03 10.73 -9.98
CA TYR A 217 3.26 9.86 -9.07
C TYR A 217 2.78 8.58 -9.76
N TYR A 218 2.25 8.69 -10.98
CA TYR A 218 1.76 7.53 -11.74
C TYR A 218 2.88 6.75 -12.45
N ASP A 219 4.08 7.30 -12.56
CA ASP A 219 5.25 6.54 -13.04
C ASP A 219 5.75 5.58 -11.96
N CYS A 220 5.64 5.96 -10.69
CA CYS A 220 6.01 5.13 -9.54
C CYS A 220 5.09 3.92 -9.37
N HIS A 221 3.78 4.10 -9.55
CA HIS A 221 2.76 3.06 -9.38
C HIS A 221 2.52 2.18 -10.63
N GLY A 222 3.36 2.34 -11.68
CA GLY A 222 3.43 1.43 -12.83
C GLY A 222 2.18 1.35 -13.72
N ILE A 223 2.28 0.48 -14.73
CA ILE A 223 1.15 -0.05 -15.52
C ILE A 223 1.21 -1.56 -15.32
N VAL A 224 0.09 -2.23 -15.09
CA VAL A 224 0.01 -3.69 -15.10
C VAL A 224 0.11 -4.17 -16.55
N ASP A 225 1.29 -4.05 -17.15
CA ASP A 225 1.52 -4.54 -18.50
C ASP A 225 1.87 -6.03 -18.45
N HIS A 226 1.33 -6.82 -19.38
CA HIS A 226 1.50 -8.28 -19.48
C HIS A 226 2.95 -8.73 -19.78
N THR A 227 3.94 -7.85 -19.55
CA THR A 227 5.34 -7.97 -19.97
C THR A 227 6.32 -8.17 -18.81
N ASN A 228 5.86 -8.57 -17.62
CA ASN A 228 6.71 -8.90 -16.45
C ASN A 228 7.63 -7.76 -15.97
N ARG A 229 7.35 -6.49 -16.29
CA ARG A 229 7.93 -5.37 -15.55
C ARG A 229 7.09 -5.18 -14.29
N LEU A 230 7.46 -5.89 -13.23
CA LEU A 230 6.85 -5.78 -11.91
C LEU A 230 6.82 -4.29 -11.52
N ALA A 231 5.65 -3.76 -11.19
CA ALA A 231 5.58 -2.49 -10.49
C ALA A 231 6.30 -2.66 -9.14
N ASN A 232 6.88 -1.60 -8.57
CA ASN A 232 7.49 -1.69 -7.24
C ASN A 232 6.49 -2.22 -6.20
N ASP A 233 5.22 -1.84 -6.36
CA ASP A 233 4.07 -2.25 -5.56
C ASP A 233 3.87 -3.79 -5.51
N ASP A 234 4.17 -4.53 -6.59
CA ASP A 234 4.05 -6.01 -6.60
C ASP A 234 5.02 -6.65 -5.58
N ASN A 235 6.22 -6.08 -5.42
CA ASN A 235 7.17 -6.57 -4.44
C ASN A 235 6.79 -6.14 -3.01
N HIS A 236 6.16 -4.97 -2.86
CA HIS A 236 5.70 -4.48 -1.56
C HIS A 236 4.57 -5.35 -1.01
N GLU A 237 3.62 -5.71 -1.87
CA GLU A 237 2.49 -6.58 -1.53
C GLU A 237 2.99 -7.95 -1.01
N ASP A 238 3.93 -8.57 -1.72
CA ASP A 238 4.49 -9.88 -1.35
C ASP A 238 5.29 -9.85 -0.04
N ASP A 239 6.05 -8.77 0.21
CA ASP A 239 6.77 -8.54 1.46
C ASP A 239 5.76 -8.46 2.65
N ILE A 240 4.68 -7.69 2.48
CA ILE A 240 3.62 -7.52 3.50
C ILE A 240 2.88 -8.83 3.77
N TRP A 241 2.46 -9.58 2.73
CA TRP A 241 1.77 -10.85 2.91
C TRP A 241 2.65 -11.92 3.58
N SER A 242 3.94 -11.93 3.28
CA SER A 242 4.91 -12.84 3.91
C SER A 242 5.04 -12.55 5.40
N LEU A 243 5.10 -11.27 5.79
CA LEU A 243 5.11 -10.84 7.19
C LEU A 243 3.81 -11.18 7.90
N PHE A 244 2.66 -10.96 7.25
CA PHE A 244 1.36 -11.35 7.82
C PHE A 244 1.25 -12.86 8.01
N THR A 245 1.78 -13.66 7.08
CA THR A 245 1.84 -15.13 7.20
C THR A 245 2.66 -15.57 8.42
N GLN A 246 3.77 -14.88 8.70
CA GLN A 246 4.61 -15.14 9.88
C GLN A 246 3.89 -14.84 11.19
N SER A 247 3.16 -13.72 11.24
CA SER A 247 2.42 -13.27 12.42
C SER A 247 0.98 -13.79 12.46
N TYR A 248 0.52 -14.58 11.49
CA TYR A 248 -0.88 -14.99 11.44
C TYR A 248 -1.28 -15.79 12.69
N GLN A 249 -2.37 -15.41 13.35
CA GLN A 249 -2.93 -16.17 14.48
C GLN A 249 -4.31 -16.69 14.13
N GLY A 250 -4.45 -18.01 13.98
CA GLY A 250 -5.72 -18.62 13.59
C GLY A 250 -6.90 -18.35 14.53
N ILE A 251 -6.65 -18.01 15.80
CA ILE A 251 -7.72 -17.61 16.74
C ILE A 251 -8.32 -16.23 16.42
N GLN A 252 -7.58 -15.38 15.72
CA GLN A 252 -7.99 -14.04 15.29
C GLN A 252 -8.53 -14.02 13.86
N SER A 253 -8.75 -15.17 13.23
CA SER A 253 -9.15 -15.25 11.81
C SER A 253 -10.40 -14.41 11.50
N ASN A 254 -11.39 -14.40 12.40
CA ASN A 254 -12.61 -13.61 12.24
C ASN A 254 -12.33 -12.11 12.37
N GLU A 255 -11.45 -11.71 13.28
CA GLU A 255 -11.04 -10.32 13.47
C GLU A 255 -10.31 -9.80 12.22
N TYR A 256 -9.37 -10.58 11.68
CA TYR A 256 -8.67 -10.22 10.45
C TYR A 256 -9.62 -10.05 9.26
N GLN A 257 -10.60 -10.95 9.12
CA GLN A 257 -11.60 -10.82 8.07
C GLN A 257 -12.46 -9.57 8.26
N THR A 258 -12.83 -9.23 9.50
CA THR A 258 -13.55 -7.99 9.82
C THR A 258 -12.75 -6.75 9.44
N VAL A 259 -11.46 -6.67 9.82
CA VAL A 259 -10.59 -5.53 9.48
C VAL A 259 -10.49 -5.36 7.96
N VAL A 260 -10.25 -6.45 7.23
CA VAL A 260 -10.20 -6.43 5.76
C VAL A 260 -11.54 -5.97 5.17
N GLN A 261 -12.65 -6.52 5.64
CA GLN A 261 -13.98 -6.17 5.16
C GLN A 261 -14.30 -4.70 5.40
N GLU A 262 -14.11 -4.21 6.63
CA GLU A 262 -14.40 -2.83 7.00
C GLU A 262 -13.56 -1.84 6.18
N TYR A 263 -12.27 -2.11 6.03
CA TYR A 263 -11.39 -1.24 5.25
C TYR A 263 -11.78 -1.20 3.76
N LEU A 264 -12.08 -2.35 3.17
CA LEU A 264 -12.51 -2.41 1.77
C LEU A 264 -13.92 -1.81 1.56
N ASP A 265 -14.81 -1.90 2.55
CA ASP A 265 -16.11 -1.24 2.53
C ASP A 265 -15.98 0.29 2.61
N LEU A 266 -15.05 0.81 3.40
CA LEU A 266 -14.75 2.25 3.43
C LEU A 266 -14.25 2.74 2.07
N TRP A 267 -13.33 2.00 1.45
CA TRP A 267 -12.92 2.30 0.07
C TRP A 267 -14.08 2.22 -0.92
N ALA A 268 -14.95 1.22 -0.78
CA ALA A 268 -16.12 1.11 -1.65
C ALA A 268 -17.07 2.32 -1.49
N LYS A 269 -17.29 2.80 -0.26
CA LYS A 269 -18.07 4.02 -0.01
C LYS A 269 -17.40 5.25 -0.64
N PHE A 270 -16.09 5.41 -0.43
CA PHE A 270 -15.30 6.49 -1.03
C PHE A 270 -15.45 6.53 -2.56
N TRP A 271 -15.20 5.42 -3.23
CA TRP A 271 -15.25 5.36 -4.69
C TRP A 271 -16.67 5.48 -5.24
N ASN A 272 -17.68 5.00 -4.51
CA ASN A 272 -19.08 5.26 -4.84
C ASN A 272 -19.43 6.74 -4.68
N LYS A 273 -18.92 7.43 -3.65
CA LYS A 273 -19.08 8.88 -3.49
C LYS A 273 -18.46 9.64 -4.67
N MET A 274 -17.24 9.29 -5.06
CA MET A 274 -16.57 9.87 -6.23
C MET A 274 -17.36 9.61 -7.52
N HIS A 275 -18.01 8.45 -7.64
CA HIS A 275 -18.89 8.14 -8.77
C HIS A 275 -20.09 9.07 -8.86
N LEU A 276 -20.74 9.35 -7.72
CA LEU A 276 -21.95 10.17 -7.65
C LEU A 276 -21.65 11.66 -7.78
N LEU A 277 -20.52 12.13 -7.25
CA LEU A 277 -20.06 13.51 -7.45
C LEU A 277 -19.67 13.80 -8.91
N SER A 278 -19.47 12.73 -9.70
CA SER A 278 -19.12 12.83 -11.11
C SER A 278 -20.28 12.59 -12.07
N THR A 279 -21.50 12.36 -11.60
CA THR A 279 -22.72 12.32 -12.46
C THR A 279 -23.45 13.65 -12.42
#